data_AF-A0A7C4Z8E7-F1
#
_entry.id   AF-A0A7C4Z8E7-F1
#
_cell.length_a   1.000
_cell.length_b   1.000
_cell.length_c   1.000
_cell.angle_alpha   90.00
_cell.angle_beta   90.00
_cell.angle_gamma   90.00
#
_symmetry.space_group_name_H-M   'P 1'
#
loop_
_entity.id
_entity.type
_entity.pdbx_description
1 polymer ?
#
loop_
_entity_poly.entity_id
_entity_poly.type
_entity_poly.pdbx_seq_one_letter_code
_entity_poly.pdbx_strand_id
1 'polypeptide(L)'
;MPEPLTPNAPVSHPRHGSGYVLADMGEFVLVRFGAAIQQVPREELAAVRSLDQALSTGTLDPSGDALLRASALAIRSVNDQWGVFSRSRVQLLPHQLWVCHRVNRNYPFRWLVADDVGLGKTIEAGLVL
;
A
#
# COMPACT_ATOMS: atom_id res chain seq x y z
N MET A 1 28.36 -18.08 13.82
CA MET A 1 27.18 -18.34 12.97
C MET A 1 26.19 -17.22 13.21
N PRO A 2 25.51 -16.69 12.17
CA PRO A 2 24.50 -15.66 12.36
C PRO A 2 23.33 -16.19 13.20
N GLU A 3 22.76 -15.34 14.05
CA GLU A 3 21.75 -15.71 15.06
C GLU A 3 20.44 -16.17 14.41
N PRO A 4 19.93 -17.39 14.67
CA PRO A 4 18.80 -17.95 13.91
C PRO A 4 17.58 -17.02 13.91
N LEU A 5 16.96 -16.85 12.74
CA LEU A 5 15.74 -16.06 12.63
C LEU A 5 14.59 -16.83 13.28
N THR A 6 13.92 -16.19 14.23
CA THR A 6 12.80 -16.82 14.91
C THR A 6 11.59 -16.96 13.97
N PRO A 7 10.81 -18.05 14.07
CA PRO A 7 9.53 -18.15 13.38
C PRO A 7 8.63 -16.96 13.71
N ASN A 8 7.90 -16.47 12.72
CA ASN A 8 7.11 -15.22 12.74
C ASN A 8 7.91 -13.91 12.90
N ALA A 9 9.24 -13.93 12.86
CA ALA A 9 10.02 -12.70 12.80
C ALA A 9 9.69 -11.92 11.52
N PRO A 10 9.41 -10.60 11.61
CA PRO A 10 9.22 -9.79 10.42
C PRO A 10 10.56 -9.53 9.73
N VAL A 11 10.57 -9.70 8.41
CA VAL A 11 11.74 -9.51 7.54
C VAL A 11 11.35 -8.68 6.33
N SER A 12 12.33 -8.06 5.69
CA SER A 12 12.18 -7.30 4.45
C SER A 12 13.08 -7.89 3.38
N HIS A 13 12.56 -7.96 2.15
CA HIS A 13 13.26 -8.41 0.97
C HIS A 13 13.18 -7.35 -0.14
N PRO A 14 14.29 -7.03 -0.86
CA PRO A 14 14.30 -5.96 -1.86
C PRO A 14 13.26 -6.13 -2.97
N ARG A 15 12.98 -7.36 -3.41
CA ARG A 15 12.04 -7.65 -4.51
C ARG A 15 10.63 -8.04 -4.06
N HIS A 16 10.50 -8.60 -2.86
CA HIS A 16 9.24 -9.18 -2.38
C HIS A 16 8.56 -8.32 -1.30
N GLY A 17 9.25 -7.28 -0.82
CA GLY A 17 8.76 -6.39 0.22
C GLY A 17 8.85 -7.03 1.61
N SER A 18 7.93 -6.66 2.49
CA SER A 18 7.88 -7.16 3.86
C SER A 18 7.20 -8.52 3.96
N GLY A 19 7.72 -9.40 4.80
CA GLY A 19 7.19 -10.74 5.04
C GLY A 19 7.48 -11.25 6.44
N TYR A 20 7.04 -12.47 6.73
CA TYR A 20 7.26 -13.14 8.01
C TYR A 20 7.97 -14.48 7.80
N VAL A 21 8.95 -14.77 8.64
CA VAL A 21 9.70 -16.03 8.62
C VAL A 21 8.78 -17.18 9.01
N LEU A 22 8.71 -18.22 8.19
CA LEU A 22 8.04 -19.49 8.52
C LEU A 22 9.03 -20.48 9.13
N ALA A 23 10.22 -20.59 8.53
CA ALA A 23 11.30 -21.46 9.00
C ALA A 23 12.66 -20.95 8.52
N ASP A 24 13.67 -21.04 9.39
CA ASP A 24 15.08 -20.80 9.07
C ASP A 24 15.76 -22.16 8.81
N MET A 25 16.23 -22.37 7.57
CA MET A 25 16.95 -23.59 7.16
C MET A 25 18.46 -23.35 7.08
N GLY A 26 18.96 -22.26 7.69
CA GLY A 26 20.37 -21.87 7.70
C GLY A 26 20.71 -20.95 6.52
N GLU A 27 21.02 -21.53 5.36
CA GLU A 27 21.41 -20.79 4.15
C GLU A 27 20.20 -20.11 3.49
N PHE A 28 19.05 -20.80 3.51
CA PHE A 28 17.79 -20.31 2.99
C PHE A 28 16.76 -20.19 4.10
N VAL A 29 15.87 -19.21 3.93
CA VAL A 29 14.78 -18.94 4.87
C VAL A 29 13.48 -19.00 4.08
N LEU A 30 12.51 -19.76 4.60
CA LEU A 30 11.15 -19.77 4.07
C LEU A 30 10.40 -18.57 4.64
N VAL A 31 9.98 -17.66 3.76
CA VAL A 31 9.32 -16.41 4.14
C VAL A 31 7.97 -16.32 3.43
N ARG A 32 6.93 -15.92 4.17
CA ARG A 32 5.63 -15.58 3.62
C ARG A 32 5.59 -14.10 3.25
N PHE A 33 5.39 -13.80 1.98
CA PHE A 33 5.13 -12.46 1.44
C PHE A 33 3.68 -12.39 0.95
N GLY A 34 2.80 -11.84 1.79
CA GLY A 34 1.35 -11.85 1.52
C GLY A 34 0.81 -13.27 1.36
N ALA A 35 0.24 -13.58 0.19
CA ALA A 35 -0.29 -14.92 -0.11
C ALA A 35 0.79 -15.92 -0.57
N ALA A 36 1.96 -15.46 -0.99
CA ALA A 36 3.02 -16.31 -1.52
C ALA A 36 4.00 -16.74 -0.42
N ILE A 37 4.52 -17.96 -0.54
CA ILE A 37 5.64 -18.45 0.26
C ILE A 37 6.84 -18.55 -0.68
N GLN A 38 7.98 -17.98 -0.28
CA GLN A 38 9.21 -18.03 -1.05
C GLN A 38 10.37 -18.53 -0.20
N GLN A 39 11.26 -19.30 -0.83
CA GLN A 39 12.55 -19.66 -0.29
C GLN A 39 13.56 -18.60 -0.76
N VAL A 40 14.15 -17.89 0.19
CA VAL A 40 15.03 -16.75 -0.10
C VAL A 40 16.38 -16.96 0.59
N PRO A 41 17.52 -16.63 -0.04
CA PRO A 41 18.81 -16.62 0.63
C PRO A 41 18.77 -15.72 1.87
N ARG A 42 19.35 -16.18 2.97
CA ARG A 42 19.34 -15.43 4.23
C ARG A 42 19.98 -14.04 4.11
N GLU A 43 21.00 -13.92 3.27
CA GLU A 43 21.73 -12.67 3.01
C GLU A 43 20.89 -11.60 2.28
N GLU A 44 19.84 -12.01 1.58
CA GLU A 44 18.91 -11.09 0.91
C GLU A 44 17.81 -10.57 1.86
N LEU A 45 17.76 -11.07 3.10
CA LEU A 45 16.75 -10.70 4.09
C LEU A 45 17.32 -9.71 5.12
N ALA A 46 16.64 -8.59 5.27
CA ALA A 46 16.87 -7.66 6.36
C ALA A 46 15.86 -7.92 7.48
N ALA A 47 16.33 -8.15 8.70
CA ALA A 47 15.45 -8.24 9.87
C ALA A 47 14.73 -6.89 10.08
N VAL A 48 13.41 -6.95 10.24
CA VAL A 48 12.60 -5.79 10.58
C VAL A 48 12.29 -5.87 12.07
N ARG A 49 12.37 -4.74 12.77
CA ARG A 49 11.97 -4.69 14.18
C ARG A 49 10.45 -4.80 14.26
N SER A 50 9.95 -5.70 15.11
CA SER A 50 8.51 -5.75 15.43
C SER A 50 8.13 -4.57 16.34
N LEU A 51 6.84 -4.25 16.38
CA LEU A 51 6.32 -3.22 17.29
C LEU A 51 6.62 -3.58 18.76
N ASP A 52 6.38 -4.83 19.15
CA ASP A 52 6.66 -5.32 20.51
C ASP A 52 8.15 -5.20 20.88
N GLN A 53 9.04 -5.48 19.93
CA GLN A 53 10.48 -5.35 20.15
C GLN A 53 10.85 -3.87 20.30
N ALA A 54 10.35 -2.98 19.44
CA ALA A 54 10.63 -1.55 19.53
C ALA A 54 10.11 -0.93 20.84
N LEU A 55 8.92 -1.34 21.29
CA LEU A 55 8.33 -0.91 22.55
C LEU A 55 9.12 -1.42 23.76
N SER A 56 9.51 -2.69 23.76
CA SER A 56 10.26 -3.29 24.87
C SER A 56 11.68 -2.73 25.00
N THR A 57 12.33 -2.36 23.89
CA THR A 57 13.66 -1.72 23.90
C THR A 57 13.61 -0.20 24.02
N GLY A 58 12.42 0.41 24.06
CA GLY A 58 12.24 1.86 24.11
C GLY A 58 12.87 2.62 22.93
N THR A 59 13.09 1.93 21.81
CA THR A 59 13.82 2.50 20.67
C THR A 59 12.85 3.21 19.74
N LEU A 60 13.04 4.52 19.58
CA LEU A 60 12.22 5.34 18.69
C LEU A 60 12.91 5.52 17.33
N ASP A 61 12.12 5.50 16.26
CA ASP A 61 12.59 5.83 14.92
C ASP A 61 12.83 7.33 14.79
N PRO A 62 13.70 7.78 13.85
CA PRO A 62 13.86 9.18 13.54
C PRO A 62 12.53 9.83 13.15
N SER A 63 12.30 11.06 13.60
CA SER A 63 11.05 11.79 13.35
C SER A 63 10.75 11.99 11.87
N GLY A 64 11.78 12.15 11.03
CA GLY A 64 11.63 12.25 9.57
C GLY A 64 11.05 10.99 8.94
N ASP A 65 11.55 9.81 9.32
CA ASP A 65 11.08 8.52 8.80
C ASP A 65 9.65 8.24 9.25
N ALA A 66 9.32 8.58 10.50
CA ALA A 66 7.97 8.48 11.02
C ALA A 66 6.99 9.38 10.24
N LEU A 67 7.36 10.63 9.97
CA LEU A 67 6.56 11.57 9.18
C LEU A 67 6.39 11.11 7.73
N LEU A 68 7.45 10.60 7.10
CA LEU A 68 7.40 10.04 5.74
C LEU A 68 6.44 8.85 5.69
N ARG A 69 6.55 7.93 6.65
CA ARG A 69 5.67 6.76 6.74
C ARG A 69 4.21 7.17 6.97
N ALA A 70 3.95 8.10 7.88
CA ALA A 70 2.62 8.63 8.13
C ALA A 70 2.02 9.30 6.88
N SER A 71 2.82 10.09 6.16
CA SER A 71 2.39 10.76 4.92
C SER A 71 2.08 9.75 3.82
N ALA A 72 2.93 8.74 3.63
CA ALA A 72 2.70 7.67 2.67
C ALA A 72 1.43 6.86 3.01
N LEU A 73 1.17 6.59 4.29
CA LEU A 73 -0.06 5.94 4.74
C LEU A 73 -1.31 6.81 4.53
N ALA A 74 -1.21 8.12 4.75
CA ALA A 74 -2.31 9.05 4.46
C ALA A 74 -2.65 9.08 2.96
N ILE A 75 -1.63 9.17 2.10
CA ILE A 75 -1.81 9.11 0.63
C ILE A 75 -2.47 7.79 0.22
N ARG A 76 -1.98 6.65 0.73
CA ARG A 76 -2.59 5.34 0.45
C ARG A 76 -4.03 5.26 0.93
N SER A 77 -4.31 5.70 2.15
CA SER A 77 -5.67 5.70 2.72
C SER A 77 -6.65 6.54 1.88
N VAL A 78 -6.23 7.71 1.40
CA VAL A 78 -7.05 8.54 0.50
C VAL A 78 -7.27 7.85 -0.84
N ASN A 79 -6.23 7.24 -1.42
CA ASN A 79 -6.35 6.50 -2.67
C ASN A 79 -7.22 5.24 -2.54
N ASP A 80 -7.11 4.51 -1.43
CA ASP A 80 -7.91 3.31 -1.16
C ASP A 80 -9.40 3.66 -0.98
N GLN A 81 -9.72 4.85 -0.47
CA GLN A 81 -11.09 5.37 -0.46
C GLN A 81 -11.65 5.58 -1.87
N TRP A 82 -10.80 5.95 -2.84
CA TRP A 82 -11.20 5.96 -4.27
C TRP A 82 -11.31 4.55 -4.87
N GLY A 83 -10.83 3.51 -4.17
CA GLY A 83 -11.01 2.11 -4.53
C GLY A 83 -12.46 1.65 -4.60
N VAL A 84 -13.43 2.43 -4.08
CA VAL A 84 -14.87 2.24 -4.33
C VAL A 84 -15.17 2.23 -5.84
N PHE A 85 -14.42 3.00 -6.63
CA PHE A 85 -14.54 3.02 -8.09
C PHE A 85 -13.75 1.90 -8.79
N SER A 86 -12.90 1.15 -8.07
CA SER A 86 -12.09 0.06 -8.61
C SER A 86 -12.89 -1.16 -9.06
N ARG A 87 -14.17 -1.29 -8.67
CA ARG A 87 -15.05 -2.35 -9.19
C ARG A 87 -15.60 -2.05 -10.58
N SER A 88 -15.41 -0.83 -11.09
CA SER A 88 -15.77 -0.50 -12.47
C SER A 88 -14.83 -1.26 -13.41
N ARG A 89 -15.38 -1.95 -14.42
CA ARG A 89 -14.59 -2.63 -15.47
C ARG A 89 -13.90 -1.65 -16.43
N VAL A 90 -13.97 -0.35 -16.14
CA VAL A 90 -13.46 0.74 -16.95
C VAL A 90 -12.16 1.23 -16.31
N GLN A 91 -11.10 1.33 -17.11
CA GLN A 91 -9.86 1.98 -16.67
C GLN A 91 -10.14 3.48 -16.52
N LEU A 92 -10.19 3.96 -15.28
CA LEU A 92 -10.48 5.36 -14.98
C LEU A 92 -9.24 6.22 -15.18
N LEU A 93 -9.40 7.33 -15.90
CA LEU A 93 -8.34 8.30 -16.11
C LEU A 93 -8.30 9.33 -14.97
N PRO A 94 -7.13 9.90 -14.66
CA PRO A 94 -7.00 10.87 -13.57
C PRO A 94 -7.95 12.08 -13.66
N HIS A 95 -8.24 12.57 -14.87
CA HIS A 95 -9.16 13.70 -15.06
C HIS A 95 -10.60 13.33 -14.70
N GLN A 96 -11.04 12.10 -15.01
CA GLN A 96 -12.39 11.62 -14.72
C GLN A 96 -12.64 11.51 -13.21
N LEU A 97 -11.63 11.05 -12.46
CA LEU A 97 -11.66 11.02 -10.99
C LEU A 97 -11.73 12.42 -10.39
N TRP A 98 -10.99 13.37 -10.97
CA TRP A 98 -11.01 14.75 -10.52
C TRP A 98 -12.38 15.41 -10.74
N VAL A 99 -13.05 15.15 -11.86
CA VAL A 99 -14.42 15.63 -12.12
C VAL A 99 -15.37 15.08 -11.06
N CYS A 100 -15.36 13.76 -10.82
CA CYS A 100 -16.20 13.13 -9.81
C CYS A 100 -15.98 13.74 -8.41
N HIS A 101 -14.72 13.86 -7.98
CA HIS A 101 -14.36 14.47 -6.69
C HIS A 101 -14.85 15.92 -6.57
N ARG A 102 -14.69 16.71 -7.64
CA ARG A 102 -15.11 18.11 -7.65
C ARG A 102 -16.63 18.26 -7.58
N VAL A 103 -17.37 17.43 -8.31
CA VAL A 103 -18.85 17.45 -8.32
C VAL A 103 -19.42 17.01 -6.97
N ASN A 104 -18.87 15.95 -6.37
CA ASN A 104 -19.35 15.37 -5.11
C ASN A 104 -19.02 16.19 -3.85
N ARG A 105 -18.20 17.24 -3.95
CA ARG A 105 -17.83 18.07 -2.79
C ARG A 105 -18.97 18.89 -2.20
N ASN A 106 -19.95 19.29 -3.00
CA ASN A 106 -21.04 20.17 -2.57
C ASN A 106 -22.38 19.66 -3.09
N TYR A 107 -23.24 19.21 -2.17
CA TYR A 107 -24.61 18.81 -2.48
C TYR A 107 -25.59 19.96 -2.17
N PRO A 108 -26.61 20.21 -3.02
CA PRO A 108 -26.89 19.57 -4.31
C PRO A 108 -25.99 20.09 -5.43
N PHE A 109 -25.57 19.20 -6.33
CA PHE A 109 -24.63 19.54 -7.40
C PHE A 109 -25.34 19.86 -8.73
N ARG A 110 -24.90 20.93 -9.40
CA ARG A 110 -25.33 21.35 -10.74
C ARG A 110 -24.11 21.79 -11.55
N TRP A 111 -23.54 20.85 -12.31
CA TRP A 111 -22.30 21.07 -13.05
C TRP A 111 -22.49 20.82 -14.54
N LEU A 112 -21.79 21.60 -15.37
CA LEU A 112 -21.61 21.34 -16.79
C LEU A 112 -20.18 20.81 -16.99
N VAL A 113 -20.07 19.57 -17.49
CA VAL A 113 -18.78 18.96 -17.84
C VAL A 113 -18.61 19.04 -19.35
N ALA A 114 -17.58 19.76 -19.81
CA ALA A 114 -17.39 20.15 -21.21
C ALA A 114 -16.08 19.61 -21.79
N ASP A 115 -15.84 18.31 -21.63
CA ASP A 115 -14.69 17.61 -22.21
C ASP A 115 -14.88 17.34 -23.72
N ASP A 116 -13.80 17.05 -24.44
CA ASP A 116 -13.84 16.66 -25.85
C ASP A 116 -14.55 15.32 -26.10
N VAL A 117 -14.95 15.10 -27.36
CA VAL A 117 -15.59 13.84 -27.79
C VAL A 117 -14.61 12.68 -27.58
N GLY A 118 -15.09 11.60 -26.93
CA GLY A 118 -14.28 10.42 -26.65
C GLY A 118 -13.52 10.43 -25.32
N LEU A 119 -13.47 11.55 -24.58
CA LEU A 119 -12.76 11.63 -23.28
C LEU A 119 -13.50 11.00 -22.09
N GLY A 120 -14.72 10.51 -22.30
CA GLY A 120 -15.45 9.71 -21.31
C GLY A 120 -16.44 10.47 -20.42
N LYS A 121 -17.07 11.55 -20.92
CA LYS A 121 -18.17 12.26 -20.22
C LYS A 121 -19.27 11.34 -19.64
N THR A 122 -19.57 10.23 -20.32
CA THR A 122 -20.54 9.23 -19.83
C THR A 122 -20.00 8.42 -18.65
N ILE A 123 -18.70 8.10 -18.65
CA ILE A 123 -18.02 7.46 -17.52
C ILE A 123 -18.06 8.40 -16.32
N GLU A 124 -17.73 9.68 -16.53
CA GLU A 124 -17.76 10.71 -15.48
C GLU A 124 -19.15 10.89 -14.86
N ALA A 125 -20.20 10.94 -15.70
CA ALA A 125 -21.57 10.98 -15.21
C ALA A 125 -21.94 9.73 -14.38
N GLY A 126 -21.51 8.54 -14.82
CA GLY A 126 -21.70 7.30 -14.07
C GLY A 126 -20.90 7.21 -12.77
N LEU A 127 -19.79 7.94 -12.63
CA LEU A 127 -19.03 8.04 -11.38
C LEU A 127 -19.66 9.01 -10.37
N VAL A 128 -20.41 10.01 -10.86
CA VAL A 128 -21.07 11.02 -10.03
C VAL A 128 -22.39 10.50 -9.43
N LEU A 129 -23.06 9.58 -10.12
CA LEU A 129 -24.30 8.92 -9.68
C LEU A 129 -24.03 7.80 -8.66
#